data_AF-A0A2G6INS1-F1
#
_entry.id   AF-A0A2G6INS1-F1
#
_cell.length_a   1.000
_cell.length_b   1.000
_cell.length_c   1.000
_cell.angle_alpha   90.00
_cell.angle_beta   90.00
_cell.angle_gamma   90.00
#
_symmetry.space_group_name_H-M   'P 1'
#
loop_
_entity.id
_entity.type
_entity.pdbx_description
1 polymer ?
#
loop_
_entity_poly.entity_id
_entity_poly.type
_entity_poly.pdbx_seq_one_letter_code
_entity_poly.pdbx_strand_id
1 'polypeptide(L)'
;MGDPAPNLPGTSAPHFRRHWALNLAILCVYALTIYGAGFFFFDNWVGDLAGVYVTLTVPLSFGFTGQVVLDPYQRARRRDVYFPLAAVLAFIAIVLLLMEVETLVCLVIAVPFLLMLVPSGVILAQVVQRLVKKRFLPGTLYSTVLILPLLPLVLTPLVPLPAEIVTVRETVVIDAPARAIWEHTVNIAEIQPEERLWTFSHNLLRSPKARDAQVTGTTRHLRWTKGVRFREEITRAEPYRLLEWDFVFHDKDSLHGFDLHIDPDSETLTLLDGRYELIPLPDGRTQLVLESRYRLSTPVNRALKPWGAFFLGDFQRSVLHVIRLRVEGGRG
;
A
#
# COMPACT_ATOMS: atom_id res chain seq x y z
N MET A 1 -25.20 -59.14 -39.67
CA MET A 1 -24.42 -58.29 -40.60
C MET A 1 -24.75 -56.86 -40.21
N GLY A 2 -24.04 -56.33 -39.22
CA GLY A 2 -24.30 -55.02 -38.63
C GLY A 2 -23.29 -54.03 -39.18
N ASP A 3 -23.78 -52.96 -39.80
CA ASP A 3 -22.96 -51.82 -40.21
C ASP A 3 -22.62 -50.97 -38.98
N PRO A 4 -21.34 -50.63 -38.75
CA PRO A 4 -20.98 -49.69 -37.71
C PRO A 4 -21.24 -48.25 -38.19
N ALA A 5 -21.89 -47.47 -37.32
CA ALA A 5 -22.12 -46.05 -37.51
C ALA A 5 -20.79 -45.28 -37.74
N PRO A 6 -20.81 -44.17 -38.52
CA PRO A 6 -19.63 -43.37 -38.75
C PRO A 6 -19.18 -42.68 -37.46
N ASN A 7 -17.92 -42.91 -37.10
CA ASN A 7 -17.23 -42.28 -35.99
C ASN A 7 -17.33 -40.75 -36.07
N LEU A 8 -17.97 -40.13 -35.07
CA LEU A 8 -17.89 -38.69 -34.83
C LEU A 8 -16.43 -38.35 -34.48
N PRO A 9 -15.77 -37.43 -35.22
CA PRO A 9 -14.42 -37.03 -34.88
C PRO A 9 -14.42 -36.34 -33.52
N GLY A 10 -13.58 -36.89 -32.64
CA GLY A 10 -13.43 -36.48 -31.26
C GLY A 10 -13.08 -35.01 -31.09
N THR A 11 -13.52 -34.50 -29.94
CA THR A 11 -13.14 -33.23 -29.34
C THR A 11 -11.63 -33.03 -29.35
N SER A 12 -11.12 -32.37 -30.38
CA SER A 12 -9.74 -31.97 -30.47
C SER A 12 -9.63 -30.49 -30.10
N ALA A 13 -9.34 -30.25 -28.82
CA ALA A 13 -8.71 -29.01 -28.36
C ALA A 13 -7.20 -29.21 -28.09
N PRO A 14 -6.34 -29.59 -29.07
CA PRO A 14 -4.92 -29.83 -28.80
C PRO A 14 -4.04 -28.59 -28.99
N HIS A 15 -4.49 -27.54 -29.71
CA HIS A 15 -3.59 -26.44 -30.08
C HIS A 15 -3.34 -25.43 -28.94
N PHE A 16 -4.22 -25.38 -27.94
CA PHE A 16 -4.16 -24.40 -26.84
C PHE A 16 -3.10 -24.74 -25.77
N ARG A 17 -2.84 -26.03 -25.52
CA ARG A 17 -1.92 -26.48 -24.46
C ARG A 17 -0.42 -26.35 -24.81
N ARG A 18 -0.07 -26.25 -26.10
CA ARG A 18 1.34 -26.34 -26.56
C ARG A 18 2.18 -25.09 -26.28
N HIS A 19 1.57 -23.95 -25.98
CA HIS A 19 2.28 -22.67 -25.76
C HIS A 19 2.03 -22.06 -24.38
N TRP A 20 1.48 -22.84 -23.42
CA TRP A 20 1.08 -22.30 -22.12
C TRP A 20 2.28 -21.75 -21.33
N ALA A 21 3.41 -22.46 -21.32
CA ALA A 21 4.63 -22.00 -20.68
C ALA A 21 5.18 -20.71 -21.32
N LEU A 22 5.14 -20.61 -22.65
CA LEU A 22 5.57 -19.43 -23.38
C LEU A 22 4.67 -18.22 -23.07
N ASN A 23 3.36 -18.41 -23.04
CA ASN A 23 2.39 -17.35 -22.72
C ASN A 23 2.58 -16.83 -21.29
N LEU A 24 2.81 -17.72 -20.32
CA LEU A 24 3.11 -17.32 -18.94
C LEU A 24 4.45 -16.57 -18.86
N ALA A 25 5.48 -17.03 -19.56
CA ALA A 25 6.77 -16.34 -19.61
C ALA A 25 6.63 -14.93 -20.19
N ILE A 26 5.87 -14.77 -21.28
CA ILE A 26 5.57 -13.45 -21.87
C ILE A 26 4.88 -12.54 -20.85
N LEU A 27 3.87 -13.04 -20.14
CA LEU A 27 3.14 -12.27 -19.14
C LEU A 27 4.03 -11.87 -17.95
N CYS A 28 4.89 -12.78 -17.47
CA CYS A 28 5.85 -12.47 -16.42
C CYS A 28 6.84 -11.39 -16.86
N VAL A 29 7.45 -11.54 -18.04
CA VAL A 29 8.41 -10.56 -18.58
C VAL A 29 7.73 -9.21 -18.78
N TYR A 30 6.53 -9.20 -19.35
CA TYR A 30 5.73 -7.99 -19.54
C TYR A 30 5.44 -7.28 -18.22
N ALA A 31 4.91 -8.00 -17.21
CA ALA A 31 4.59 -7.42 -15.92
C ALA A 31 5.83 -6.85 -15.21
N LEU A 32 6.94 -7.59 -15.20
CA LEU A 32 8.21 -7.12 -14.62
C LEU A 32 8.78 -5.93 -15.37
N THR A 33 8.66 -5.91 -16.70
CA THR A 33 9.14 -4.80 -17.52
C THR A 33 8.34 -3.54 -17.27
N ILE A 34 7.01 -3.61 -17.17
CA ILE A 34 6.21 -2.42 -16.87
C ILE A 34 6.40 -1.97 -15.43
N TYR A 35 6.45 -2.91 -14.48
CA TYR A 35 6.73 -2.59 -13.09
C TYR A 35 8.08 -1.87 -12.97
N GLY A 36 9.14 -2.46 -13.54
CA GLY A 36 10.48 -1.85 -13.57
C GLY A 36 10.51 -0.53 -14.34
N ALA A 37 9.83 -0.42 -15.49
CA ALA A 37 9.76 0.82 -16.24
C ALA A 37 9.02 1.93 -15.47
N GLY A 38 7.94 1.57 -14.79
CA GLY A 38 7.14 2.47 -13.95
C GLY A 38 7.93 3.05 -12.78
N PHE A 39 8.85 2.28 -12.19
CA PHE A 39 9.68 2.76 -11.10
C PHE A 39 10.99 3.40 -11.58
N PHE A 40 11.76 2.77 -12.46
CA PHE A 40 13.07 3.31 -12.84
C PHE A 40 13.01 4.47 -13.85
N PHE A 41 12.04 4.47 -14.77
CA PHE A 41 11.93 5.53 -15.79
C PHE A 41 10.91 6.61 -15.40
N PHE A 42 9.81 6.23 -14.76
CA PHE A 42 8.70 7.13 -14.47
C PHE A 42 8.85 7.91 -13.16
N ASP A 43 9.60 7.41 -12.18
CA ASP A 43 9.93 8.15 -10.96
C ASP A 43 10.66 9.47 -11.28
N ASN A 44 11.57 9.41 -12.26
CA ASN A 44 12.27 10.60 -12.79
C ASN A 44 11.35 11.60 -13.52
N TRP A 45 10.14 11.20 -13.93
CA TRP A 45 9.21 12.02 -14.72
C TRP A 45 8.02 12.53 -13.90
N VAL A 46 7.57 11.78 -12.90
CA VAL A 46 6.31 12.03 -12.19
C VAL A 46 6.48 12.05 -10.66
N GLY A 47 7.70 11.89 -10.17
CA GLY A 47 8.06 12.00 -8.76
C GLY A 47 7.19 11.12 -7.85
N ASP A 48 6.77 11.69 -6.72
CA ASP A 48 6.03 11.02 -5.64
C ASP A 48 4.72 10.33 -6.05
N LEU A 49 4.21 10.60 -7.27
CA LEU A 49 3.01 9.96 -7.81
C LEU A 49 3.30 8.65 -8.56
N ALA A 50 4.56 8.31 -8.83
CA ALA A 50 4.93 7.13 -9.60
C ALA A 50 4.29 5.85 -9.01
N GLY A 51 4.35 5.67 -7.69
CA GLY A 51 3.74 4.53 -7.01
C GLY A 51 2.22 4.43 -7.23
N VAL A 52 1.51 5.56 -7.20
CA VAL A 52 0.06 5.61 -7.46
C VAL A 52 -0.24 5.25 -8.92
N TYR A 53 0.50 5.81 -9.87
CA TYR A 53 0.28 5.54 -11.29
C TYR A 53 0.63 4.12 -11.69
N VAL A 54 1.68 3.55 -11.12
CA VAL A 54 2.03 2.13 -11.28
C VAL A 54 0.92 1.25 -10.73
N THR A 55 0.42 1.54 -9.52
CA THR A 55 -0.68 0.78 -8.88
C THR A 55 -1.97 0.81 -9.70
N LEU A 56 -2.26 1.89 -10.43
CA LEU A 56 -3.47 2.00 -11.25
C LEU A 56 -3.29 1.45 -12.67
N THR A 57 -2.14 1.71 -13.29
CA THR A 57 -1.93 1.37 -14.70
C THR A 57 -1.54 -0.09 -14.87
N VAL A 58 -0.55 -0.57 -14.12
CA VAL A 58 0.02 -1.93 -14.31
C VAL A 58 -1.05 -3.02 -14.21
N PRO A 59 -1.94 -3.03 -13.21
CA PRO A 59 -2.99 -4.06 -13.14
C PRO A 59 -3.94 -4.07 -14.34
N LEU A 60 -4.33 -2.88 -14.81
CA LEU A 60 -5.21 -2.72 -15.96
C LEU A 60 -4.51 -3.24 -17.24
N SER A 61 -3.26 -2.81 -17.45
CA SER A 61 -2.42 -3.23 -18.56
C SER A 61 -2.19 -4.74 -18.58
N PHE A 62 -1.89 -5.30 -17.40
CA PHE A 62 -1.66 -6.71 -17.21
C PHE A 62 -2.90 -7.55 -17.52
N GLY A 63 -4.08 -7.13 -17.03
CA GLY A 63 -5.35 -7.79 -17.36
C GLY A 63 -5.66 -7.75 -18.86
N PHE A 64 -5.44 -6.59 -19.49
CA PHE A 64 -5.67 -6.41 -20.92
C PHE A 64 -4.77 -7.32 -21.78
N THR A 65 -3.46 -7.25 -21.56
CA THR A 65 -2.48 -8.10 -22.26
C THR A 65 -2.70 -9.59 -21.95
N GLY A 66 -3.06 -9.90 -20.70
CA GLY A 66 -3.49 -11.21 -20.25
C GLY A 66 -4.57 -11.84 -21.12
N GLN A 67 -5.67 -11.12 -21.33
CA GLN A 67 -6.76 -11.57 -22.20
C GLN A 67 -6.30 -11.78 -23.65
N VAL A 68 -5.46 -10.90 -24.18
CA VAL A 68 -5.00 -10.96 -25.57
C VAL A 68 -4.08 -12.17 -25.80
N VAL A 69 -3.17 -12.44 -24.87
CA VAL A 69 -2.21 -13.55 -24.96
C VAL A 69 -2.89 -14.89 -24.67
N LEU A 70 -3.75 -14.95 -23.64
CA LEU A 70 -4.35 -16.20 -23.18
C LEU A 70 -5.61 -16.58 -23.94
N ASP A 71 -6.39 -15.62 -24.44
CA ASP A 71 -7.62 -15.90 -25.17
C ASP A 71 -7.87 -14.88 -26.31
N PRO A 72 -7.01 -14.90 -27.35
CA PRO A 72 -7.09 -13.96 -28.47
C PRO A 72 -8.40 -14.05 -29.26
N TYR A 73 -9.07 -15.22 -29.25
CA TYR A 73 -10.27 -15.49 -30.04
C TYR A 73 -11.56 -15.52 -29.20
N GLN A 74 -11.49 -15.23 -27.89
CA GLN A 74 -12.64 -15.27 -26.97
C GLN A 74 -13.36 -16.62 -26.95
N ARG A 75 -12.60 -17.72 -26.92
CA ARG A 75 -13.12 -19.10 -26.88
C ARG A 75 -12.84 -19.80 -25.56
N ALA A 76 -11.95 -19.26 -24.72
CA ALA A 76 -11.57 -19.85 -23.46
C ALA A 76 -12.66 -19.67 -22.40
N ARG A 77 -12.70 -20.55 -21.39
CA ARG A 77 -13.58 -20.31 -20.23
C ARG A 77 -12.93 -19.24 -19.35
N ARG A 78 -13.73 -18.50 -18.57
CA ARG A 78 -13.21 -17.47 -17.65
C ARG A 78 -12.05 -17.96 -16.76
N ARG A 79 -12.16 -19.18 -16.22
CA ARG A 79 -11.12 -19.79 -15.39
C ARG A 79 -9.78 -19.98 -16.11
N ASP A 80 -9.81 -20.21 -17.42
CA ASP A 80 -8.61 -20.45 -18.23
C ASP A 80 -7.84 -19.14 -18.48
N VAL A 81 -8.43 -17.98 -18.17
CA VAL A 81 -7.81 -16.65 -18.22
C VAL A 81 -7.45 -16.15 -16.82
N TYR A 82 -8.38 -16.17 -15.86
CA TYR A 82 -8.13 -15.58 -14.54
C TYR A 82 -7.17 -16.39 -13.67
N PHE A 83 -7.18 -17.73 -13.75
CA PHE A 83 -6.27 -18.56 -12.97
C PHE A 83 -4.79 -18.32 -13.32
N PRO A 84 -4.36 -18.37 -14.60
CA PRO A 84 -2.97 -18.07 -14.94
C PRO A 84 -2.57 -16.61 -14.63
N LEU A 85 -3.47 -15.63 -14.78
CA LEU A 85 -3.18 -14.25 -14.39
C LEU A 85 -2.93 -14.11 -12.89
N ALA A 86 -3.79 -14.72 -12.06
CA ALA A 86 -3.60 -14.75 -10.62
C ALA A 86 -2.29 -15.47 -10.23
N ALA A 87 -1.95 -16.58 -10.90
CA ALA A 87 -0.72 -17.32 -10.65
C ALA A 87 0.54 -16.48 -10.99
N VAL A 88 0.54 -15.75 -12.10
CA VAL A 88 1.65 -14.85 -12.47
C VAL A 88 1.78 -13.71 -11.48
N LEU A 89 0.67 -13.06 -11.08
CA LEU A 89 0.71 -11.99 -10.08
C LEU A 89 1.21 -12.48 -8.72
N ALA A 90 0.74 -13.65 -8.27
CA ALA A 90 1.20 -14.26 -7.03
C ALA A 90 2.69 -14.60 -7.09
N PHE A 91 3.17 -15.16 -8.20
CA PHE A 91 4.57 -15.43 -8.42
C PHE A 91 5.43 -14.15 -8.35
N ILE A 92 5.03 -13.10 -9.07
CA ILE A 92 5.74 -11.81 -9.05
C ILE A 92 5.73 -11.20 -7.65
N ALA A 93 4.59 -11.17 -6.96
CA ALA A 93 4.49 -10.65 -5.60
C ALA A 93 5.43 -11.39 -4.63
N ILE A 94 5.49 -12.73 -4.72
CA ILE A 94 6.42 -13.52 -3.90
C ILE A 94 7.87 -13.16 -4.22
N VAL A 95 8.23 -13.05 -5.49
CA VAL A 95 9.60 -12.68 -5.91
C VAL A 95 9.98 -11.28 -5.39
N LEU A 96 9.11 -10.29 -5.55
CA LEU A 96 9.36 -8.91 -5.09
C LEU A 96 9.51 -8.84 -3.56
N LEU A 97 8.72 -9.61 -2.81
CA LEU A 97 8.86 -9.72 -1.35
C LEU A 97 10.18 -10.41 -0.93
N LEU A 98 10.60 -11.46 -1.63
CA LEU A 98 11.86 -12.16 -1.33
C LEU A 98 13.10 -11.34 -1.65
N MET A 99 13.01 -10.45 -2.65
CA MET A 99 14.07 -9.52 -3.02
C MET A 99 14.05 -8.23 -2.20
N GLU A 100 13.12 -8.10 -1.24
CA GLU A 100 12.91 -6.89 -0.43
C GLU A 100 12.70 -5.60 -1.25
N VAL A 101 12.23 -5.75 -2.50
CA VAL A 101 11.89 -4.63 -3.39
C VAL A 101 10.55 -4.00 -2.98
N GLU A 102 9.62 -4.83 -2.52
CA GLU A 102 8.31 -4.41 -2.02
C GLU A 102 8.13 -4.86 -0.57
N THR A 103 7.37 -4.09 0.21
CA THR A 103 6.92 -4.55 1.52
C THR A 103 5.53 -5.19 1.46
N LEU A 104 5.19 -5.93 2.52
CA LEU A 104 3.84 -6.46 2.72
C LEU A 104 2.78 -5.35 2.81
N VAL A 105 3.16 -4.14 3.24
CA VAL A 105 2.27 -2.98 3.29
C VAL A 105 1.82 -2.60 1.88
N CYS A 106 2.76 -2.40 0.96
CA CYS A 106 2.46 -2.05 -0.43
C CYS A 106 1.63 -3.13 -1.13
N LEU A 107 1.95 -4.41 -0.92
CA LEU A 107 1.16 -5.50 -1.49
C LEU A 107 -0.28 -5.50 -0.99
N VAL A 108 -0.50 -5.33 0.31
CA VAL A 108 -1.84 -5.33 0.90
C VAL A 108 -2.67 -4.12 0.44
N ILE A 109 -2.02 -2.95 0.29
CA ILE A 109 -2.65 -1.76 -0.30
C ILE A 109 -3.00 -2.01 -1.78
N ALA A 110 -2.14 -2.70 -2.55
CA ALA A 110 -2.32 -2.96 -3.97
C ALA A 110 -3.38 -4.03 -4.30
N VAL A 111 -3.60 -5.03 -3.43
CA VAL A 111 -4.58 -6.11 -3.63
C VAL A 111 -5.99 -5.63 -4.05
N PRO A 112 -6.65 -4.68 -3.35
CA PRO A 112 -7.97 -4.22 -3.78
C PRO A 112 -7.95 -3.60 -5.19
N PHE A 113 -6.87 -2.90 -5.56
CA PHE A 113 -6.71 -2.37 -6.91
C PHE A 113 -6.51 -3.49 -7.93
N LEU A 114 -5.68 -4.49 -7.64
CA LEU A 114 -5.48 -5.67 -8.50
C LEU A 114 -6.80 -6.40 -8.77
N LEU A 115 -7.59 -6.63 -7.71
CA LEU A 115 -8.89 -7.32 -7.81
C LEU A 115 -9.92 -6.56 -8.65
N MET A 116 -9.83 -5.23 -8.72
CA MET A 116 -10.74 -4.40 -9.50
C MET A 116 -10.23 -4.17 -10.94
N LEU A 117 -8.95 -3.85 -11.10
CA LEU A 117 -8.38 -3.36 -12.35
C LEU A 117 -7.94 -4.48 -13.29
N VAL A 118 -7.45 -5.61 -12.79
CA VAL A 118 -7.11 -6.76 -13.66
C VAL A 118 -8.34 -7.27 -14.39
N PRO A 119 -9.51 -7.53 -13.73
CA PRO A 119 -10.72 -7.90 -14.46
C PRO A 119 -11.23 -6.80 -15.39
N SER A 120 -11.09 -5.53 -15.01
CA SER A 120 -11.46 -4.40 -15.87
C SER A 120 -10.63 -4.38 -17.16
N GLY A 121 -9.33 -4.65 -17.07
CA GLY A 121 -8.43 -4.78 -18.22
C GLY A 121 -8.81 -5.94 -19.14
N VAL A 122 -9.15 -7.09 -18.54
CA VAL A 122 -9.66 -8.26 -19.29
C VAL A 122 -10.94 -7.91 -20.05
N ILE A 123 -11.92 -7.27 -19.40
CA ILE A 123 -13.19 -6.86 -20.01
C ILE A 123 -12.94 -5.86 -21.15
N LEU A 124 -12.08 -4.87 -20.92
CA LEU A 124 -11.71 -3.88 -21.94
C LEU A 124 -11.10 -4.55 -23.17
N ALA A 125 -10.17 -5.49 -22.99
CA ALA A 125 -9.59 -6.26 -24.08
C ALA A 125 -10.66 -7.06 -24.86
N GLN A 126 -11.62 -7.67 -24.16
CA GLN A 126 -12.71 -8.39 -24.81
C GLN A 126 -13.61 -7.47 -25.65
N VAL A 127 -13.92 -6.26 -25.15
CA VAL A 127 -14.70 -5.27 -25.90
C VAL A 127 -13.94 -4.84 -27.16
N VAL A 128 -12.66 -4.48 -27.03
CA VAL A 128 -11.81 -4.06 -28.17
C VAL A 128 -11.70 -5.15 -29.24
N GLN A 129 -11.41 -6.39 -28.82
CA GLN A 129 -11.35 -7.55 -29.73
C GLN A 129 -12.68 -7.77 -30.48
N ARG A 130 -13.84 -7.52 -29.85
CA ARG A 130 -15.15 -7.61 -30.51
C ARG A 130 -15.43 -6.47 -31.48
N LEU A 131 -14.91 -5.27 -31.23
CA LEU A 131 -15.12 -4.12 -32.11
C LEU A 131 -14.27 -4.22 -33.39
N VAL A 132 -13.06 -4.76 -33.28
CA VAL A 132 -12.10 -4.84 -34.40
C VAL A 132 -12.39 -6.04 -35.34
N LYS A 133 -13.44 -6.83 -35.05
CA LYS A 133 -13.93 -8.13 -35.58
C LYS A 133 -13.61 -8.64 -37.02
N LYS A 134 -12.96 -7.92 -37.94
CA LYS A 134 -12.80 -8.34 -39.36
C LYS A 134 -11.50 -7.98 -40.10
N ARG A 135 -10.45 -7.41 -39.47
CA ARG A 135 -9.16 -7.12 -40.16
C ARG A 135 -7.91 -7.51 -39.36
N PHE A 136 -7.89 -8.73 -38.81
CA PHE A 136 -6.79 -9.19 -37.96
C PHE A 136 -5.67 -9.85 -38.78
N LEU A 137 -4.62 -9.08 -39.12
CA LEU A 137 -3.34 -9.65 -39.55
C LEU A 137 -2.50 -9.99 -38.31
N PRO A 138 -2.02 -11.23 -38.14
CA PRO A 138 -1.39 -11.69 -36.90
C PRO A 138 -0.11 -10.93 -36.48
N GLY A 139 0.56 -10.20 -37.39
CA GLY A 139 1.81 -9.49 -37.09
C GLY A 139 1.68 -8.06 -36.54
N THR A 140 0.71 -7.27 -37.01
CA THR A 140 0.57 -5.83 -36.65
C THR A 140 -0.14 -5.63 -35.30
N LEU A 141 -0.83 -6.66 -34.81
CA LEU A 141 -1.62 -6.61 -33.58
C LEU A 141 -0.79 -6.80 -32.31
N TYR A 142 0.28 -7.60 -32.33
CA TYR A 142 1.09 -7.77 -31.12
C TYR A 142 1.69 -6.43 -30.68
N SER A 143 2.22 -5.63 -31.60
CA SER A 143 2.86 -4.35 -31.28
C SER A 143 1.86 -3.27 -30.83
N THR A 144 0.75 -3.04 -31.55
CA THR A 144 -0.23 -1.99 -31.15
C THR A 144 -1.02 -2.36 -29.89
N VAL A 145 -1.29 -3.65 -29.66
CA VAL A 145 -2.06 -4.12 -28.49
C VAL A 145 -1.19 -4.23 -27.23
N LEU A 146 0.15 -4.31 -27.36
CA LEU A 146 1.08 -4.17 -26.23
C LEU A 146 1.31 -2.71 -25.81
N ILE A 147 1.19 -1.76 -26.74
CA ILE A 147 1.42 -0.32 -26.48
C ILE A 147 0.17 0.37 -25.93
N LEU A 148 -1.04 0.05 -26.42
CA LEU A 148 -2.29 0.64 -25.94
C LEU A 148 -2.52 0.56 -24.42
N PRO A 149 -2.23 -0.56 -23.72
CA PRO A 149 -2.36 -0.61 -22.28
C PRO A 149 -1.34 0.25 -21.51
N LEU A 150 -0.29 0.78 -22.17
CA LEU A 150 0.67 1.70 -21.57
C LEU A 150 0.22 3.17 -21.68
N LEU A 151 -0.82 3.46 -22.47
CA LEU A 151 -1.34 4.81 -22.69
C LEU A 151 -1.77 5.53 -21.38
N PRO A 152 -2.40 4.85 -20.39
CA PRO A 152 -2.70 5.48 -19.12
C PRO A 152 -1.45 6.02 -18.42
N LEU A 153 -0.31 5.32 -18.52
CA LEU A 153 0.94 5.76 -17.90
C LEU A 153 1.38 7.15 -18.40
N VAL A 154 1.10 7.45 -19.67
CA VAL A 154 1.41 8.75 -20.31
C VAL A 154 0.36 9.82 -20.01
N LEU A 155 -0.91 9.44 -19.87
CA LEU A 155 -2.03 10.38 -19.75
C LEU A 155 -2.38 10.78 -18.31
N THR A 156 -1.95 10.01 -17.31
CA THR A 156 -2.38 10.25 -15.93
C THR A 156 -1.84 11.53 -15.23
N PRO A 157 -0.68 12.14 -15.57
CA PRO A 157 -0.25 13.39 -14.93
C PRO A 157 -1.13 14.62 -15.25
N LEU A 158 -2.19 14.47 -16.07
CA LEU A 158 -3.13 15.53 -16.42
C LEU A 158 -4.33 15.64 -15.45
N VAL A 159 -4.43 14.75 -14.45
CA VAL A 159 -5.56 14.72 -13.50
C VAL A 159 -5.25 15.61 -12.29
N PRO A 160 -6.15 16.53 -11.89
CA PRO A 160 -5.95 17.34 -10.69
C PRO A 160 -5.84 16.44 -9.46
N LEU A 161 -4.93 16.78 -8.55
CA LEU A 161 -4.69 16.08 -7.29
C LEU A 161 -5.54 16.73 -6.19
N PRO A 162 -6.69 16.15 -5.81
CA PRO A 162 -7.45 16.68 -4.68
C PRO A 162 -6.63 16.49 -3.40
N ALA A 163 -6.38 17.56 -2.67
CA ALA A 163 -5.80 17.47 -1.34
C ALA A 163 -6.91 17.25 -0.30
N GLU A 164 -6.76 16.22 0.53
CA GLU A 164 -7.65 15.93 1.66
C GLU A 164 -6.82 15.83 2.94
N ILE A 165 -7.23 16.55 3.99
CA ILE A 165 -6.65 16.40 5.33
C ILE A 165 -7.49 15.38 6.11
N VAL A 166 -6.82 14.38 6.66
CA VAL A 166 -7.42 13.31 7.44
C VAL A 166 -6.90 13.39 8.87
N THR A 167 -7.82 13.32 9.83
CA THR A 167 -7.52 13.27 11.26
C THR A 167 -7.75 11.86 11.78
N VAL A 168 -6.76 11.31 12.48
CA VAL A 168 -6.83 10.01 13.16
C VAL A 168 -6.69 10.24 14.65
N ARG A 169 -7.64 9.72 15.42
CA ARG A 169 -7.74 9.92 16.86
C ARG A 169 -7.95 8.59 17.55
N GLU A 170 -7.08 8.28 18.50
CA GLU A 170 -7.17 7.12 19.37
C GLU A 170 -7.18 7.59 20.83
N THR A 171 -7.85 6.84 21.70
CA THR A 171 -8.02 7.21 23.11
C THR A 171 -7.87 6.03 24.04
N VAL A 172 -7.30 6.25 25.22
CA VAL A 172 -7.23 5.25 26.28
C VAL A 172 -7.53 5.90 27.62
N VAL A 173 -8.24 5.20 28.50
CA VAL A 173 -8.37 5.59 29.91
C VAL A 173 -7.29 4.89 30.70
N ILE A 174 -6.51 5.67 31.45
CA ILE A 174 -5.40 5.20 32.28
C ILE A 174 -5.80 5.43 33.73
N ASP A 175 -5.63 4.41 34.56
CA ASP A 175 -5.73 4.56 36.00
C ASP A 175 -4.51 5.31 36.52
N ALA A 176 -4.48 6.63 36.31
CA ALA A 176 -3.50 7.56 36.85
C ALA A 176 -3.90 9.03 36.73
N PRO A 177 -3.41 9.90 37.63
CA PRO A 177 -3.55 11.34 37.47
C PRO A 177 -2.72 11.81 36.27
N ALA A 178 -3.18 12.88 35.61
CA ALA A 178 -2.54 13.45 34.41
C ALA A 178 -1.05 13.76 34.60
N ARG A 179 -0.63 14.11 35.83
CA ARG A 179 0.78 14.34 36.18
C ARG A 179 1.69 13.13 35.93
N ALA A 180 1.24 11.94 36.33
CA ALA A 180 2.03 10.72 36.14
C ALA A 180 2.12 10.34 34.65
N ILE A 181 1.04 10.56 33.90
CA ILE A 181 0.98 10.26 32.47
C ILE A 181 1.85 11.22 31.66
N TRP A 182 1.87 12.50 32.05
CA TRP A 182 2.56 13.57 31.33
C TRP A 182 4.04 13.25 31.07
N GLU A 183 4.76 12.75 32.08
CA GLU A 183 6.18 12.40 31.94
C GLU A 183 6.42 11.38 30.83
N HIS A 184 5.54 10.38 30.71
CA HIS A 184 5.58 9.36 29.66
C HIS A 184 5.08 9.83 28.29
N THR A 185 4.38 10.98 28.20
CA THR A 185 3.98 11.59 26.93
C THR A 185 5.05 12.52 26.37
N VAL A 186 5.79 13.21 27.23
CA VAL A 186 6.87 14.11 26.82
C VAL A 186 8.08 13.28 26.36
N ASN A 187 8.52 12.34 27.19
CA ASN A 187 9.63 11.45 26.88
C ASN A 187 9.17 9.99 26.94
N ILE A 188 9.46 9.25 25.88
CA ILE A 188 9.21 7.81 25.81
C ILE A 188 10.58 7.14 25.84
N ALA A 189 10.94 6.60 27.01
CA ALA A 189 12.12 5.77 27.15
C ALA A 189 12.05 4.53 26.23
N GLU A 190 13.20 3.92 25.95
CA GLU A 190 13.29 2.79 25.01
C GLU A 190 12.29 1.68 25.33
N ILE A 191 11.46 1.35 24.33
CA ILE A 191 10.36 0.39 24.40
C ILE A 191 10.91 -1.02 24.20
N GLN A 192 10.72 -1.85 25.21
CA GLN A 192 11.15 -3.25 25.21
C GLN A 192 10.19 -4.12 24.36
N PRO A 193 10.66 -5.24 23.79
CA PRO A 193 9.83 -6.14 22.98
C PRO A 193 8.54 -6.60 23.68
N GLU A 194 8.58 -6.82 24.98
CA GLU A 194 7.49 -7.36 25.80
C GLU A 194 6.39 -6.32 26.09
N GLU A 195 6.74 -5.04 26.00
CA GLU A 195 5.80 -3.92 26.21
C GLU A 195 4.93 -3.64 24.97
N ARG A 196 5.25 -4.25 23.83
CA ARG A 196 4.64 -3.93 22.55
C ARG A 196 3.30 -4.64 22.37
N LEU A 197 2.26 -3.87 22.12
CA LEU A 197 0.98 -4.38 21.68
C LEU A 197 1.12 -5.09 20.32
N TRP A 198 0.50 -6.26 20.19
CA TRP A 198 0.34 -6.90 18.88
C TRP A 198 -0.66 -6.10 18.05
N THR A 199 -0.25 -5.66 16.86
CA THR A 199 -1.12 -4.99 15.89
C THR A 199 -0.91 -5.58 14.50
N PHE A 200 -1.89 -5.41 13.62
CA PHE A 200 -1.83 -6.00 12.30
C PHE A 200 -0.72 -5.36 11.46
N SER A 201 -0.58 -4.04 11.48
CA SER A 201 0.48 -3.33 10.75
C SER A 201 1.88 -3.74 11.22
N HIS A 202 2.14 -3.74 12.52
CA HIS A 202 3.48 -3.98 13.05
C HIS A 202 3.87 -5.46 13.08
N ASN A 203 2.94 -6.37 13.33
CA ASN A 203 3.25 -7.79 13.54
C ASN A 203 3.03 -8.62 12.27
N LEU A 204 2.01 -8.33 11.48
CA LEU A 204 1.75 -9.06 10.24
C LEU A 204 2.41 -8.38 9.04
N LEU A 205 2.20 -7.07 8.87
CA LEU A 205 2.74 -6.31 7.73
C LEU A 205 4.18 -5.84 7.94
N ARG A 206 4.73 -6.08 9.13
CA ARG A 206 6.11 -5.74 9.52
C ARG A 206 6.43 -4.25 9.36
N SER A 207 5.45 -3.36 9.54
CA SER A 207 5.68 -1.91 9.56
C SER A 207 6.61 -1.52 10.73
N PRO A 208 7.44 -0.46 10.57
CA PRO A 208 8.25 0.09 11.66
C PRO A 208 7.45 0.34 12.93
N LYS A 209 8.08 0.11 14.09
CA LYS A 209 7.51 0.32 15.43
C LYS A 209 8.31 1.41 16.15
N ALA A 210 7.67 2.18 17.03
CA ALA A 210 8.39 3.10 17.92
C ALA A 210 9.44 2.35 18.75
N ARG A 211 10.62 2.96 18.91
CA ARG A 211 11.63 2.55 19.88
C ARG A 211 11.68 3.53 21.04
N ASP A 212 11.78 4.83 20.77
CA ASP A 212 11.84 5.86 21.80
C ASP A 212 11.54 7.24 21.21
N ALA A 213 11.29 8.18 22.11
CA ALA A 213 11.14 9.60 21.82
C ALA A 213 11.77 10.42 22.94
N GLN A 214 12.76 11.27 22.62
CA GLN A 214 13.51 12.05 23.61
C GLN A 214 13.51 13.53 23.26
N VAL A 215 13.17 14.38 24.22
CA VAL A 215 13.10 15.84 24.03
C VAL A 215 14.43 16.49 24.33
N THR A 216 14.89 17.35 23.42
CA THR A 216 16.01 18.27 23.62
C THR A 216 15.56 19.67 23.21
N GLY A 217 15.40 20.57 24.20
CA GLY A 217 14.81 21.90 23.96
C GLY A 217 13.34 21.78 23.54
N THR A 218 13.01 22.31 22.36
CA THR A 218 11.65 22.22 21.76
C THR A 218 11.51 21.07 20.78
N THR A 219 12.56 20.29 20.55
CA THR A 219 12.57 19.23 19.54
C THR A 219 12.50 17.87 20.21
N ARG A 220 11.55 17.03 19.80
CA ARG A 220 11.47 15.61 20.19
C ARG A 220 12.08 14.75 19.09
N HIS A 221 13.12 14.00 19.43
CA HIS A 221 13.81 13.10 18.52
C HIS A 221 13.20 11.70 18.63
N LEU A 222 12.77 11.13 17.51
CA LEU A 222 12.12 9.83 17.47
C LEU A 222 12.98 8.81 16.75
N ARG A 223 13.07 7.63 17.35
CA ARG A 223 13.72 6.47 16.75
C ARG A 223 12.72 5.34 16.67
N TRP A 224 12.66 4.71 15.51
CA TRP A 224 11.78 3.59 15.24
C TRP A 224 12.62 2.39 14.77
N THR A 225 12.03 1.20 14.74
CA THR A 225 12.69 0.02 14.18
C THR A 225 12.97 0.20 12.68
N LYS A 226 13.80 -0.66 12.10
CA LYS A 226 14.27 -0.53 10.71
C LYS A 226 15.03 0.77 10.41
N GLY A 227 15.61 1.39 11.44
CA GLY A 227 16.50 2.55 11.28
C GLY A 227 15.78 3.88 11.04
N VAL A 228 14.45 3.91 10.95
CA VAL A 228 13.64 5.12 10.74
C VAL A 228 13.88 6.12 11.87
N ARG A 229 14.16 7.38 11.48
CA ARG A 229 14.41 8.50 12.39
C ARG A 229 13.74 9.76 11.87
N PHE A 230 13.10 10.49 12.76
CA PHE A 230 12.55 11.80 12.43
C PHE A 230 12.44 12.65 13.71
N ARG A 231 12.03 13.90 13.55
CA ARG A 231 11.84 14.84 14.65
C ARG A 231 10.38 15.27 14.69
N GLU A 232 9.97 15.71 15.85
CA GLU A 232 8.74 16.46 16.06
C GLU A 232 9.12 17.78 16.73
N GLU A 233 8.68 18.88 16.16
CA GLU A 233 8.89 20.21 16.74
C GLU A 233 7.69 20.55 17.62
N ILE A 234 7.92 20.69 18.92
CA ILE A 234 6.88 20.97 19.90
C ILE A 234 6.41 22.41 19.70
N THR A 235 5.17 22.58 19.27
CA THR A 235 4.55 23.89 19.01
C THR A 235 3.83 24.45 20.23
N ARG A 236 3.32 23.56 21.10
CA ARG A 236 2.65 23.94 22.34
C ARG A 236 2.82 22.87 23.42
N ALA A 237 3.12 23.30 24.64
CA ALA A 237 3.16 22.43 25.81
C ALA A 237 2.46 23.11 27.00
N GLU A 238 1.28 22.59 27.36
CA GLU A 238 0.57 22.94 28.59
C GLU A 238 0.65 21.75 29.54
N PRO A 239 1.47 21.84 30.61
CA PRO A 239 1.69 20.73 31.53
C PRO A 239 0.39 20.08 31.99
N TYR A 240 0.37 18.74 31.93
CA TYR A 240 -0.74 17.88 32.37
C TYR A 240 -2.04 18.02 31.58
N ARG A 241 -2.01 18.71 30.44
CA ARG A 241 -3.22 18.98 29.65
C ARG A 241 -3.02 18.76 28.16
N LEU A 242 -2.01 19.38 27.55
CA LEU A 242 -1.90 19.44 26.09
C LEU A 242 -0.43 19.47 25.64
N LEU A 243 -0.07 18.60 24.72
CA LEU A 243 1.23 18.63 24.02
C LEU A 243 0.96 18.54 22.52
N GLU A 244 1.37 19.56 21.75
CA GLU A 244 1.18 19.64 20.29
C GLU A 244 2.53 19.73 19.58
N TRP A 245 2.64 19.15 18.39
CA TRP A 245 3.86 19.15 17.60
C TRP A 245 3.61 19.07 16.10
N ASP A 246 4.57 19.53 15.32
CA ASP A 246 4.64 19.34 13.87
C ASP A 246 5.68 18.26 13.53
N PHE A 247 5.40 17.40 12.54
CA PHE A 247 6.36 16.37 12.10
C PHE A 247 7.43 16.95 11.18
N VAL A 248 8.70 16.59 11.42
CA VAL A 248 9.85 17.05 10.64
C VAL A 248 10.75 15.88 10.24
N PHE A 249 10.71 15.53 8.95
CA PHE A 249 11.42 14.41 8.36
C PHE A 249 12.77 14.81 7.77
N HIS A 250 13.70 15.16 8.65
CA HIS A 250 15.04 15.65 8.30
C HIS A 250 16.00 14.58 7.72
N ASP A 251 15.71 13.30 7.90
CA ASP A 251 16.56 12.17 7.50
C ASP A 251 15.79 11.29 6.51
N LYS A 252 15.72 11.77 5.26
CA LYS A 252 14.93 11.14 4.18
C LYS A 252 15.35 9.69 3.91
N ASP A 253 16.66 9.40 3.93
CA ASP A 253 17.18 8.05 3.74
C ASP A 253 16.68 7.05 4.79
N SER A 254 16.47 7.52 6.03
CA SER A 254 15.93 6.66 7.09
C SER A 254 14.48 6.23 6.84
N LEU A 255 13.72 6.98 6.03
CA LEU A 255 12.30 6.73 5.79
C LEU A 255 12.06 5.51 4.90
N HIS A 256 13.07 5.04 4.16
CA HIS A 256 13.02 3.76 3.45
C HIS A 256 12.71 2.58 4.37
N GLY A 257 12.90 2.72 5.69
CA GLY A 257 12.44 1.72 6.65
C GLY A 257 10.92 1.54 6.70
N PHE A 258 10.12 2.56 6.32
CA PHE A 258 8.68 2.43 6.12
C PHE A 258 8.38 1.58 4.89
N ASP A 259 8.77 2.09 3.73
CA ASP A 259 8.70 1.47 2.41
C ASP A 259 9.49 2.37 1.43
N LEU A 260 9.96 1.83 0.29
CA LEU A 260 10.60 2.62 -0.76
C LEU A 260 9.62 3.54 -1.50
N HIS A 261 8.33 3.22 -1.46
CA HIS A 261 7.28 3.87 -2.23
C HIS A 261 6.34 4.74 -1.37
N ILE A 262 6.59 4.83 -0.06
CA ILE A 262 5.79 5.63 0.88
C ILE A 262 6.71 6.62 1.60
N ASP A 263 6.71 7.87 1.15
CA ASP A 263 7.33 8.98 1.86
C ASP A 263 6.26 9.77 2.64
N PRO A 264 6.31 9.81 3.98
CA PRO A 264 5.38 10.57 4.82
C PRO A 264 5.59 12.10 4.74
N ASP A 265 6.52 12.59 3.93
CA ASP A 265 6.78 14.00 3.68
C ASP A 265 6.96 14.26 2.18
N SER A 266 5.97 13.81 1.41
CA SER A 266 5.87 13.93 -0.04
C SER A 266 4.70 14.82 -0.46
N GLU A 267 4.62 15.12 -1.77
CA GLU A 267 3.46 15.80 -2.35
C GLU A 267 2.17 14.96 -2.24
N THR A 268 2.29 13.63 -2.25
CA THR A 268 1.14 12.70 -2.26
C THR A 268 0.67 12.34 -0.86
N LEU A 269 1.60 12.28 0.11
CA LEU A 269 1.32 11.97 1.51
C LEU A 269 2.22 12.85 2.40
N THR A 270 1.61 13.68 3.23
CA THR A 270 2.36 14.51 4.20
C THR A 270 1.77 14.32 5.60
N LEU A 271 2.54 13.80 6.55
CA LEU A 271 2.18 13.80 7.95
C LEU A 271 2.40 15.22 8.51
N LEU A 272 1.35 15.85 9.05
CA LEU A 272 1.34 17.27 9.37
C LEU A 272 1.75 17.51 10.82
N ASP A 273 0.87 17.10 11.74
CA ASP A 273 0.96 17.44 13.14
C ASP A 273 0.30 16.37 14.00
N GLY A 274 0.64 16.37 15.28
CA GLY A 274 0.05 15.50 16.28
C GLY A 274 -0.13 16.21 17.62
N ARG A 275 -0.99 15.63 18.45
CA ARG A 275 -1.21 16.12 19.81
C ARG A 275 -1.58 15.01 20.79
N TYR A 276 -1.14 15.20 22.03
CA TYR A 276 -1.68 14.53 23.20
C TYR A 276 -2.60 15.49 23.95
N GLU A 277 -3.79 15.02 24.30
CA GLU A 277 -4.71 15.71 25.22
C GLU A 277 -4.98 14.81 26.43
N LEU A 278 -4.77 15.35 27.62
CA LEU A 278 -4.99 14.68 28.90
C LEU A 278 -6.24 15.27 29.56
N ILE A 279 -7.26 14.45 29.73
CA ILE A 279 -8.56 14.84 30.28
C ILE A 279 -8.74 14.13 31.64
N PRO A 280 -8.55 14.84 32.77
CA PRO A 280 -8.78 14.26 34.09
C PRO A 280 -10.23 13.80 34.26
N LEU A 281 -10.41 12.63 34.88
CA LEU A 281 -11.71 12.05 35.20
C LEU A 281 -12.01 12.16 36.71
N PRO A 282 -13.29 12.15 37.13
CA PRO A 282 -13.68 12.40 38.53
C PRO A 282 -13.11 11.40 39.56
N ASP A 283 -12.74 10.20 39.13
CA ASP A 283 -12.24 9.12 39.99
C ASP A 283 -10.71 9.06 40.09
N GLY A 284 -10.02 10.12 39.65
CA GLY A 284 -8.56 10.20 39.66
C GLY A 284 -7.89 9.50 38.48
N ARG A 285 -8.67 8.90 37.57
CA ARG A 285 -8.18 8.41 36.27
C ARG A 285 -8.02 9.57 35.29
N THR A 286 -7.39 9.31 34.16
CA THR A 286 -7.24 10.31 33.08
C THR A 286 -7.49 9.63 31.74
N GLN A 287 -8.27 10.28 30.88
CA GLN A 287 -8.37 9.90 29.48
C GLN A 287 -7.22 10.57 28.71
N LEU A 288 -6.36 9.75 28.10
CA LEU A 288 -5.31 10.19 27.19
C LEU A 288 -5.80 10.02 25.75
N VAL A 289 -5.79 11.12 25.01
CA VAL A 289 -6.13 11.18 23.59
C VAL A 289 -4.84 11.40 22.82
N LEU A 290 -4.63 10.62 21.76
CA LEU A 290 -3.60 10.87 20.75
C LEU A 290 -4.29 11.15 19.42
N GLU A 291 -4.00 12.31 18.85
CA GLU A 291 -4.52 12.72 17.55
C GLU A 291 -3.36 13.05 16.61
N SER A 292 -3.52 12.72 15.34
CA SER A 292 -2.54 13.05 14.30
C SER A 292 -3.26 13.36 13.00
N ARG A 293 -2.72 14.31 12.23
CA ARG A 293 -3.26 14.73 10.94
C ARG A 293 -2.28 14.45 9.82
N TYR A 294 -2.79 13.97 8.70
CA TYR A 294 -2.02 13.83 7.47
C TYR A 294 -2.80 14.40 6.27
N ARG A 295 -2.07 14.89 5.28
CA ARG A 295 -2.58 15.30 3.98
C ARG A 295 -2.38 14.18 2.98
N LEU A 296 -3.40 13.91 2.19
CA LEU A 296 -3.35 12.97 1.08
C LEU A 296 -3.71 13.73 -0.21
N SER A 297 -2.86 13.67 -1.23
CA SER A 297 -3.03 14.38 -2.49
C SER A 297 -2.84 13.43 -3.68
N THR A 298 -3.85 12.62 -3.97
CA THR A 298 -3.81 11.61 -5.04
C THR A 298 -5.12 11.59 -5.82
N PRO A 299 -5.12 11.07 -7.07
CA PRO A 299 -6.37 10.86 -7.82
C PRO A 299 -7.35 9.90 -7.16
N VAL A 300 -6.90 9.11 -6.16
CA VAL A 300 -7.63 8.00 -5.54
C VAL A 300 -7.70 8.11 -4.02
N ASN A 301 -7.76 9.33 -3.46
CA ASN A 301 -7.79 9.56 -2.02
C ASN A 301 -8.82 8.69 -1.27
N ARG A 302 -10.00 8.50 -1.84
CA ARG A 302 -11.07 7.68 -1.23
C ARG A 302 -10.63 6.24 -0.98
N ALA A 303 -9.79 5.67 -1.85
CA ALA A 303 -9.30 4.31 -1.71
C ALA A 303 -8.08 4.22 -0.77
N LEU A 304 -7.24 5.27 -0.72
CA LEU A 304 -6.02 5.28 0.08
C LEU A 304 -6.23 5.80 1.52
N LYS A 305 -7.22 6.66 1.76
CA LYS A 305 -7.55 7.21 3.07
C LYS A 305 -7.77 6.15 4.16
N PRO A 306 -8.54 5.06 3.95
CA PRO A 306 -8.71 4.04 4.97
C PRO A 306 -7.41 3.37 5.39
N TRP A 307 -6.46 3.21 4.47
CA TRP A 307 -5.14 2.65 4.76
C TRP A 307 -4.32 3.56 5.67
N GLY A 308 -4.24 4.86 5.35
CA GLY A 308 -3.55 5.84 6.20
C GLY A 308 -4.12 5.87 7.63
N ALA A 309 -5.46 5.89 7.75
CA ALA A 309 -6.13 5.84 9.04
C ALA A 309 -5.86 4.55 9.81
N PHE A 310 -5.81 3.41 9.11
CA PHE A 310 -5.53 2.11 9.70
C PHE A 310 -4.10 2.00 10.24
N PHE A 311 -3.09 2.35 9.43
CA PHE A 311 -1.68 2.29 9.83
C PHE A 311 -1.38 3.25 10.97
N LEU A 312 -1.86 4.49 10.88
CA LEU A 312 -1.65 5.50 11.91
C LEU A 312 -2.40 5.14 13.20
N GLY A 313 -3.62 4.59 13.10
CA GLY A 313 -4.37 4.12 14.27
C GLY A 313 -3.68 2.97 15.00
N ASP A 314 -3.15 1.97 14.27
CA ASP A 314 -2.35 0.90 14.90
C ASP A 314 -1.12 1.44 15.63
N PHE A 315 -0.42 2.39 15.02
CA PHE A 315 0.72 3.05 15.64
C PHE A 315 0.31 3.78 16.93
N GLN A 316 -0.73 4.61 16.86
CA GLN A 316 -1.23 5.38 17.99
C GLN A 316 -1.66 4.44 19.15
N ARG A 317 -2.40 3.37 18.84
CA ARG A 317 -2.78 2.35 19.84
C ARG A 317 -1.57 1.69 20.48
N SER A 318 -0.54 1.37 19.71
CA SER A 318 0.68 0.77 20.23
C SER A 318 1.40 1.69 21.23
N VAL A 319 1.51 2.99 20.92
CA VAL A 319 2.17 3.95 21.81
C VAL A 319 1.34 4.21 23.07
N LEU A 320 0.03 4.41 22.92
CA LEU A 320 -0.89 4.58 24.05
C LEU A 320 -0.89 3.37 25.00
N HIS A 321 -0.78 2.15 24.45
CA HIS A 321 -0.67 0.93 25.24
C HIS A 321 0.59 0.91 26.10
N VAL A 322 1.75 1.26 25.54
CA VAL A 322 3.02 1.31 26.27
C VAL A 322 2.97 2.35 27.39
N ILE A 323 2.43 3.54 27.11
CA ILE A 323 2.28 4.61 28.13
C ILE A 323 1.41 4.10 29.28
N ARG A 324 0.25 3.51 28.97
CA ARG A 324 -0.65 2.94 29.97
C ARG A 324 0.04 1.87 30.81
N LEU A 325 0.70 0.90 30.15
CA LEU A 325 1.36 -0.22 30.83
C LEU A 325 2.41 0.26 31.84
N ARG A 326 3.23 1.25 31.47
CA ARG A 326 4.28 1.80 32.33
C ARG A 326 3.70 2.57 33.52
N VAL A 327 2.70 3.40 33.26
CA VAL A 327 2.05 4.22 34.29
C VAL A 327 1.30 3.37 35.30
N GLU A 328 0.56 2.35 34.85
CA GLU A 328 -0.20 1.45 35.73
C GLU A 328 0.70 0.41 36.42
N GLY A 329 1.73 -0.09 35.74
CA GLY A 329 2.68 -1.07 36.29
C GLY A 329 3.67 -0.51 37.31
N GLY A 330 3.99 0.79 37.22
CA GLY A 330 4.82 1.49 38.23
C GLY A 330 4.12 1.74 39.57
N ARG A 331 2.85 1.31 39.73
CA ARG A 331 2.07 1.39 40.98
C ARG A 331 2.19 0.14 41.86
N GLY A 332 3.11 -0.78 41.54
CA GLY A 332 3.37 -2.02 42.28
C GLY A 332 4.31 -1.87 43.46
#